data_AF-A0A821RPX6-F1
#
_entry.id   AF-A0A821RPX6-F1
#
_cell.length_a   1.000
_cell.length_b   1.000
_cell.length_c   1.000
_cell.angle_alpha   90.00
_cell.angle_beta   90.00
_cell.angle_gamma   90.00
#
_symmetry.space_group_name_H-M   'P 1'
#
loop_
_entity.id
_entity.type
_entity.pdbx_description
1 polymer ?
#
loop_
_entity_poly.entity_id
_entity_poly.type
_entity_poly.pdbx_seq_one_letter_code
_entity_poly.pdbx_strand_id
1 'polypeptide(L)'
;PTLPNNIISKEKGLSELVRLCFGKTLNKSERCSNWDRRPLRQAQIHYAAYDAYCLIDIYNCLGNRLQSFDYLQSLRGYKPKKSDPPV
;
A
#
# COMPACT_ATOMS: atom_id res chain seq x y z
N PRO A 1 17.50 25.22 -15.17
CA PRO A 1 16.74 24.12 -15.82
C PRO A 1 17.47 22.78 -15.70
N THR A 2 16.97 21.89 -14.82
CA THR A 2 17.00 20.42 -14.89
C THR A 2 16.38 19.91 -13.59
N LEU A 3 15.16 19.38 -13.67
CA LEU A 3 14.54 18.67 -12.55
C LEU A 3 15.33 17.36 -12.30
N PRO A 4 15.58 16.96 -11.04
CA PRO A 4 16.31 15.72 -10.77
C PRO A 4 15.50 14.52 -11.28
N ASN A 5 16.08 13.85 -12.27
CA ASN A 5 15.63 12.65 -12.98
C ASN A 5 15.49 11.39 -12.10
N ASN A 6 14.94 11.49 -10.89
CA ASN A 6 14.83 10.34 -9.99
C ASN A 6 13.41 10.07 -9.46
N ILE A 7 12.38 10.61 -10.13
CA ILE A 7 10.97 10.28 -9.86
C ILE A 7 10.46 9.25 -10.88
N ILE A 8 11.33 8.35 -11.35
CA ILE A 8 10.85 7.09 -11.92
C ILE A 8 10.58 6.20 -10.72
N SER A 9 9.31 6.13 -10.33
CA SER A 9 8.83 5.32 -9.21
C SER A 9 9.33 3.89 -9.36
N LYS A 10 10.34 3.52 -8.59
CA LYS A 10 10.70 2.12 -8.35
C LYS A 10 9.40 1.40 -7.97
N GLU A 11 8.95 0.45 -8.78
CA GLU A 11 7.66 -0.22 -8.57
C GLU A 11 7.52 -0.64 -7.11
N LYS A 12 6.54 -0.04 -6.42
CA LYS A 12 6.31 -0.22 -4.99
C LYS A 12 5.24 -1.30 -4.81
N GLY A 13 5.67 -2.50 -4.48
CA GLY A 13 4.74 -3.61 -4.20
C GLY A 13 4.08 -3.52 -2.83
N LEU A 14 3.25 -4.52 -2.52
CA LEU A 14 2.49 -4.62 -1.26
C LEU A 14 3.33 -4.40 0.01
N SER A 15 4.55 -4.93 0.06
CA SER A 15 5.42 -4.76 1.23
C SER A 15 5.80 -3.31 1.52
N GLU A 16 5.91 -2.48 0.48
CA GLU A 16 6.20 -1.05 0.62
C GLU A 16 4.96 -0.28 1.10
N LEU A 17 3.77 -0.65 0.63
CA LEU A 17 2.52 -0.09 1.15
C LEU A 17 2.34 -0.42 2.64
N VAL A 18 2.56 -1.66 3.05
CA VAL A 18 2.51 -2.06 4.47
C VAL A 18 3.52 -1.25 5.30
N ARG A 19 4.73 -1.03 4.77
CA ARG A 19 5.74 -0.20 5.44
C ARG A 19 5.29 1.25 5.58
N LEU A 20 4.71 1.85 4.54
CA LEU A 20 4.23 3.23 4.56
C LEU A 20 2.99 3.43 5.43
N CYS A 21 2.12 2.41 5.53
CA CYS A 21 0.91 2.46 6.34
C CYS A 21 1.19 2.21 7.82
N PHE A 22 2.03 1.21 8.13
CA PHE A 22 2.17 0.67 9.49
C PHE A 22 3.59 0.67 10.05
N GLY A 23 4.60 1.07 9.27
CA GLY A 23 6.01 1.00 9.68
C GLY A 23 6.57 -0.42 9.81
N LYS A 24 5.81 -1.43 9.37
CA LYS A 24 6.15 -2.87 9.45
C LYS A 24 6.51 -3.44 8.09
N THR A 25 7.19 -4.58 8.07
CA THR A 25 7.51 -5.33 6.85
C THR A 25 6.66 -6.60 6.77
N LEU A 26 6.26 -6.97 5.55
CA LEU A 26 5.65 -8.28 5.30
C LEU A 26 6.71 -9.37 5.32
N ASN A 27 6.37 -10.51 5.93
CA ASN A 27 7.15 -11.73 5.81
C ASN A 27 7.05 -12.23 4.37
N LYS A 28 8.19 -12.43 3.68
CA LYS A 28 8.28 -12.82 2.26
C LYS A 28 8.69 -14.28 2.04
N SER A 29 8.80 -15.07 3.10
CA SER A 29 9.48 -16.38 3.06
C SER A 29 8.81 -17.39 2.11
N GLU A 30 7.51 -17.28 1.88
CA GLU A 30 6.77 -18.22 1.02
C GLU A 30 6.52 -17.70 -0.40
N ARG A 31 6.93 -16.46 -0.71
CA ARG A 31 6.71 -15.84 -2.04
C ARG A 31 7.31 -16.68 -3.17
N CYS A 32 8.52 -17.21 -2.97
CA CYS A 32 9.25 -18.02 -3.96
C CYS A 32 9.26 -19.52 -3.60
N SER A 33 8.28 -20.00 -2.82
CA SER A 33 8.14 -21.42 -2.50
C SER A 33 7.58 -22.23 -3.68
N ASN A 34 7.67 -23.56 -3.63
CA ASN A 34 7.02 -24.43 -4.62
C ASN A 34 5.50 -24.43 -4.41
N TRP A 35 4.79 -23.56 -5.12
CA TRP A 35 3.33 -23.41 -5.10
C TRP A 35 2.57 -24.51 -5.87
N ASP A 36 3.27 -25.31 -6.66
CA ASP A 36 2.69 -26.45 -7.38
C ASP A 36 2.61 -27.72 -6.52
N ARG A 37 3.40 -27.78 -5.43
CA ARG A 37 3.37 -28.90 -4.47
C ARG A 37 1.97 -29.09 -3.88
N ARG A 38 1.54 -30.35 -3.75
CA ARG A 38 0.32 -30.72 -3.01
C ARG A 38 0.57 -31.80 -1.94
N PRO A 39 -0.13 -31.72 -0.79
CA PRO A 39 -0.92 -30.57 -0.32
C PRO A 39 0.00 -29.36 -0.04
N LEU A 40 -0.58 -28.15 -0.03
CA LEU A 40 0.15 -26.94 0.36
C LEU A 40 0.56 -27.04 1.84
N ARG A 41 1.71 -26.45 2.18
CA ARG A 41 2.16 -26.35 3.57
C ARG A 41 1.33 -25.30 4.30
N GLN A 42 1.14 -25.48 5.61
CA GLN A 42 0.43 -24.51 6.45
C GLN A 42 1.03 -23.09 6.32
N ALA A 43 2.36 -22.99 6.22
CA ALA A 43 3.05 -21.71 6.01
C ALA A 43 2.64 -21.01 4.70
N GLN A 44 2.47 -21.76 3.60
CA GLN A 44 2.02 -21.20 2.31
C GLN A 44 0.58 -20.70 2.42
N ILE A 45 -0.30 -21.46 3.07
CA ILE A 45 -1.70 -21.07 3.31
C ILE A 45 -1.75 -19.78 4.14
N HIS A 46 -1.00 -19.73 5.26
CA HIS A 46 -0.93 -18.54 6.10
C HIS A 46 -0.38 -17.33 5.34
N TYR A 47 0.69 -17.51 4.56
CA TYR A 47 1.25 -16.44 3.74
C TYR A 47 0.21 -15.90 2.75
N ALA A 48 -0.46 -16.76 1.98
CA ALA A 48 -1.47 -16.35 1.01
C ALA A 48 -2.65 -15.63 1.68
N ALA A 49 -3.12 -16.14 2.82
CA ALA A 49 -4.18 -15.50 3.59
C ALA A 49 -3.76 -14.11 4.09
N TYR A 50 -2.51 -13.97 4.54
CA TYR A 50 -2.00 -12.70 5.05
C TYR A 50 -1.80 -11.66 3.94
N ASP A 51 -1.29 -12.06 2.78
CA ASP A 51 -1.15 -11.19 1.60
C ASP A 51 -2.51 -10.60 1.18
N ALA A 52 -3.60 -11.38 1.28
CA ALA A 52 -4.96 -10.88 1.02
C ALA A 52 -5.52 -10.02 2.17
N TYR A 53 -5.40 -10.49 3.42
CA TYR A 53 -5.97 -9.82 4.59
C TYR A 53 -5.41 -8.41 4.79
N CYS A 54 -4.10 -8.23 4.60
CA CYS A 54 -3.45 -6.94 4.83
C CYS A 54 -3.96 -5.82 3.90
N LEU A 55 -4.61 -6.15 2.79
CA LEU A 55 -5.23 -5.17 1.89
C LEU A 55 -6.39 -4.41 2.57
N ILE A 56 -7.14 -5.07 3.46
CA ILE A 56 -8.23 -4.43 4.22
C ILE A 56 -7.65 -3.37 5.15
N ASP A 57 -6.59 -3.72 5.87
CA ASP A 57 -5.91 -2.78 6.77
C ASP A 57 -5.34 -1.59 5.98
N ILE A 58 -4.70 -1.84 4.83
CA ILE A 58 -4.16 -0.80 3.95
C ILE A 58 -5.28 0.13 3.47
N TYR A 59 -6.40 -0.42 3.00
CA TYR A 59 -7.55 0.36 2.53
C TYR A 59 -8.04 1.31 3.63
N ASN A 60 -8.24 0.80 4.84
CA ASN A 60 -8.68 1.60 5.98
C ASN A 60 -7.65 2.69 6.34
N CYS A 61 -6.36 2.35 6.33
CA CYS A 61 -5.29 3.30 6.62
C CYS A 61 -5.27 4.46 5.61
N LEU A 62 -5.34 4.15 4.31
CA LEU A 62 -5.35 5.14 3.24
C LEU A 62 -6.62 5.99 3.27
N GLY A 63 -7.79 5.36 3.46
CA GLY A 63 -9.06 6.06 3.59
C GLY A 63 -9.05 7.07 4.74
N ASN A 64 -8.59 6.67 5.92
CA ASN A 64 -8.49 7.56 7.09
C ASN A 64 -7.51 8.73 6.84
N ARG A 65 -6.40 8.48 6.14
CA ARG A 65 -5.42 9.51 5.78
C ARG A 65 -5.99 10.52 4.78
N LEU A 66 -6.71 10.05 3.76
CA LEU A 66 -7.37 10.91 2.78
C LEU A 66 -8.45 11.78 3.44
N GLN A 67 -9.32 11.18 4.25
CA GLN A 67 -10.34 11.93 5.01
C GLN A 67 -9.72 12.98 5.94
N SER A 68 -8.62 12.62 6.64
CA SER A 68 -7.89 13.56 7.49
C SER A 68 -7.30 14.71 6.68
N PHE A 69 -6.77 14.42 5.49
CA PHE A 69 -6.22 15.43 4.60
C PHE A 69 -7.29 16.38 4.07
N ASP A 70 -8.42 15.85 3.61
CA ASP A 70 -9.57 16.65 3.15
C ASP A 70 -10.11 17.54 4.27
N TYR A 71 -10.21 16.99 5.48
CA TYR A 71 -10.58 17.76 6.66
C TYR A 71 -9.59 18.90 6.93
N LEU A 72 -8.29 18.63 6.91
CA LEU A 72 -7.26 19.66 7.10
C LEU A 72 -7.26 20.72 5.99
N GLN A 73 -7.57 20.34 4.75
CA GLN A 73 -7.75 21.31 3.66
C GLN A 73 -8.97 22.21 3.88
N SER A 74 -10.08 21.64 4.34
CA SER A 74 -11.30 22.39 4.64
C SER A 74 -11.07 23.47 5.71
N LEU A 75 -10.28 23.16 6.76
CA LEU A 75 -9.92 24.11 7.81
C LEU A 75 -8.99 25.22 7.33
N ARG A 76 -8.16 24.97 6.31
CA ARG A 76 -7.26 25.98 5.73
C ARG A 76 -7.96 26.90 4.73
N GLY A 77 -9.27 26.76 4.52
CA GLY A 77 -10.02 27.53 3.52
C GLY A 77 -9.64 27.22 2.08
N TYR A 78 -9.04 26.05 1.83
CA TYR A 78 -8.62 25.63 0.49
C TYR A 78 -9.84 25.28 -0.37
N LYS A 79 -9.95 25.91 -1.55
CA LYS A 79 -10.93 25.52 -2.57
C LYS A 79 -10.22 24.68 -3.62
N PRO A 80 -10.54 23.38 -3.78
CA PRO A 80 -9.92 22.56 -4.81
C PRO A 80 -10.25 23.12 -6.20
N LYS A 81 -9.21 23.30 -7.02
CA LYS A 81 -9.39 23.63 -8.44
C LYS A 81 -9.89 22.37 -9.16
N LYS A 82 -10.91 22.50 -10.00
CA LYS A 82 -11.65 21.41 -10.68
C LYS A 82 -10.84 20.55 -11.68
N SER A 83 -9.51 20.52 -11.62
CA SER A 83 -8.67 19.93 -12.67
C SER A 83 -7.94 18.64 -12.33
N ASP A 84 -7.91 18.19 -11.08
CA ASP A 84 -7.03 17.07 -10.74
C ASP A 84 -7.85 15.78 -10.58
N PRO A 85 -7.52 14.70 -11.31
CA PRO A 85 -8.22 13.43 -11.19
C PRO A 85 -7.98 12.84 -9.79
N PRO A 86 -8.90 12.01 -9.28
CA PRO A 86 -8.78 11.44 -7.94
C PRO A 86 -7.54 10.55 -7.93
N VAL A 87 -6.58 10.90 -7.07
CA VAL A 87 -5.41 10.06 -6.77
C VAL A 87 -5.83 8.88 -5.90
#